data_AF-A0A540MYE7-F1
#
_entry.id   AF-A0A540MYE7-F1
#
_cell.length_a   1.000
_cell.length_b   1.000
_cell.length_c   1.000
_cell.angle_alpha   90.00
_cell.angle_beta   90.00
_cell.angle_gamma   90.00
#
_symmetry.space_group_name_H-M   'P 1'
#
loop_
_entity.id
_entity.type
_entity.pdbx_description
1 polymer ?
#
loop_
_entity_poly.entity_id
_entity_poly.type
_entity_poly.pdbx_seq_one_letter_code
_entity_poly.pdbx_strand_id
1 'polypeptide(L)'
;MKKRSTLKLLSELFFVGVIEDGGIFVNIIKDLASGEHLKDRDTTQTNLTLLASFARQGRMFLGLPLAGPEIHEESVSSYEKLRKSYEHLYRNVSS
;
A
#
# COMPACT_ATOMS: atom_id res chain seq x y z
N MET A 1 12.81 -5.12 8.24
CA MET A 1 12.36 -3.80 7.70
C MET A 1 12.09 -3.76 6.19
N LYS A 2 12.81 -4.50 5.32
CA LYS A 2 12.59 -4.43 3.85
C LYS A 2 11.20 -4.86 3.36
N LYS A 3 10.61 -5.92 3.93
CA LYS A 3 9.32 -6.49 3.48
C LYS A 3 8.16 -5.47 3.44
N ARG A 4 8.06 -4.59 4.45
CA ARG A 4 7.00 -3.56 4.51
C ARG A 4 7.11 -2.56 3.36
N SER A 5 8.32 -2.05 3.11
CA SER A 5 8.55 -1.09 2.02
C SER A 5 8.33 -1.72 0.65
N THR A 6 8.72 -2.99 0.46
CA THR A 6 8.47 -3.74 -0.78
C THR A 6 6.98 -3.91 -1.05
N LEU A 7 6.19 -4.30 -0.04
CA LEU A 7 4.74 -4.44 -0.17
C LEU A 7 4.05 -3.10 -0.51
N LYS A 8 4.51 -2.00 0.08
CA LYS A 8 4.03 -0.66 -0.24
C LYS A 8 4.31 -0.31 -1.71
N LEU A 9 5.55 -0.48 -2.17
CA LEU A 9 5.92 -0.20 -3.56
C LEU A 9 5.11 -1.05 -4.54
N LEU A 10 4.94 -2.35 -4.28
CA LEU A 10 4.13 -3.22 -5.13
C LEU A 10 2.68 -2.75 -5.22
N SER A 11 2.10 -2.30 -4.11
CA SER A 11 0.74 -1.75 -4.07
C SER A 11 0.62 -0.45 -4.88
N GLU A 12 1.61 0.44 -4.80
CA GLU A 12 1.67 1.67 -5.58
C GLU A 12 1.80 1.38 -7.09
N LEU A 13 2.67 0.44 -7.46
CA LEU A 13 2.87 0.03 -8.86
C LEU A 13 1.62 -0.64 -9.45
N PHE A 14 0.89 -1.42 -8.65
CA PHE A 14 -0.39 -1.99 -9.06
C PHE A 14 -1.46 -0.91 -9.23
N PHE A 15 -1.52 0.04 -8.30
CA PHE A 15 -2.48 1.15 -8.35
C PHE A 15 -2.32 2.03 -9.60
N VAL A 16 -1.08 2.29 -10.04
CA VAL A 16 -0.81 3.05 -11.28
C VAL A 16 -0.89 2.20 -12.56
N GLY A 17 -1.22 0.91 -12.45
CA GLY A 17 -1.35 -0.01 -13.58
C GLY A 17 -0.02 -0.49 -14.18
N VAL A 18 1.11 -0.27 -13.51
CA VAL A 18 2.41 -0.85 -13.94
C VAL A 18 2.44 -2.35 -13.71
N ILE A 19 1.79 -2.80 -12.62
CA ILE A 19 1.51 -4.22 -12.37
C ILE A 19 0.02 -4.42 -12.57
N GLU A 20 -0.36 -5.32 -13.46
CA GLU A 20 -1.77 -5.64 -13.74
C GLU A 20 -2.20 -6.97 -13.10
N ASP A 21 -1.24 -7.89 -12.89
CA ASP A 21 -1.52 -9.19 -12.28
C ASP A 21 -1.56 -9.09 -10.75
N GLY A 22 -2.78 -9.16 -10.20
CA GLY A 22 -3.02 -9.21 -8.75
C GLY A 22 -2.54 -10.51 -8.09
N GLY A 23 -2.19 -11.54 -8.87
CA GLY A 23 -1.67 -12.82 -8.39
C GLY A 23 -0.42 -12.69 -7.52
N ILE A 24 0.39 -11.64 -7.73
CA ILE A 24 1.54 -11.33 -6.88
C ILE A 24 1.14 -11.11 -5.42
N PHE A 25 0.05 -10.40 -5.15
CA PHE A 25 -0.43 -10.17 -3.79
C PHE A 25 -1.02 -11.44 -3.18
N VAL A 26 -1.73 -12.24 -3.98
CA VAL A 26 -2.26 -13.53 -3.53
C VAL A 26 -1.14 -14.45 -3.08
N ASN A 27 -0.04 -14.51 -3.83
CA ASN A 27 1.13 -15.32 -3.48
C ASN A 27 1.81 -14.82 -2.20
N ILE A 28 1.96 -13.49 -2.03
CA ILE A 28 2.53 -12.93 -0.80
C ILE A 28 1.62 -13.19 0.41
N ILE A 29 0.30 -13.08 0.25
CA ILE A 29 -0.65 -13.37 1.34
C ILE A 29 -0.55 -14.84 1.75
N LYS A 30 -0.50 -15.77 0.78
CA LYS A 30 -0.35 -17.21 1.04
C LYS A 30 0.96 -17.52 1.77
N ASP A 31 2.07 -16.90 1.36
CA ASP A 31 3.37 -17.04 2.03
C ASP A 31 3.30 -16.55 3.48
N LEU A 32 2.85 -15.30 3.70
CA LEU A 32 2.77 -14.70 5.04
C LEU A 32 1.78 -15.42 5.98
N ALA A 33 0.70 -15.98 5.43
CA ALA A 33 -0.32 -16.72 6.17
C ALA A 33 -0.05 -18.25 6.23
N SER A 34 1.11 -18.71 5.74
CA SER A 34 1.47 -20.13 5.76
C SER A 34 1.44 -20.72 7.17
N GLY A 35 0.88 -21.93 7.28
CA GLY A 35 0.84 -22.69 8.53
C GLY A 35 2.22 -23.01 9.12
N GLU A 36 3.28 -22.97 8.30
CA GLU A 36 4.65 -23.13 8.76
C GLU A 36 5.07 -22.02 9.74
N HIS A 37 4.63 -20.80 9.48
CA HIS A 37 4.97 -19.65 10.31
C HIS A 37 4.19 -19.59 11.62
N LEU A 38 3.03 -20.27 11.70
CA LEU A 38 2.15 -20.29 12.88
C LEU A 38 2.76 -20.95 14.12
N LYS A 39 3.88 -21.68 13.95
CA LYS A 39 4.61 -22.30 15.06
C LYS A 39 5.52 -21.31 15.81
N ASP A 40 5.91 -20.23 15.16
CA ASP A 40 6.75 -19.18 15.74
C ASP A 40 5.91 -17.92 16.00
N ARG A 41 5.75 -17.59 17.28
CA ARG A 41 4.84 -16.53 17.71
C ARG A 41 5.27 -15.17 17.19
N ASP A 42 6.57 -14.87 17.22
CA ASP A 42 7.11 -13.55 16.85
C ASP A 42 7.05 -13.32 15.33
N THR A 43 7.33 -14.37 14.54
CA THR A 43 7.16 -14.39 13.08
C THR A 43 5.69 -14.25 12.71
N THR A 44 4.80 -15.00 13.39
CA THR A 44 3.35 -14.89 13.18
C THR A 44 2.88 -13.46 13.43
N GLN A 45 3.25 -12.86 14.55
CA GLN A 45 2.86 -11.49 14.89
C GLN A 45 3.38 -10.49 13.85
N THR A 46 4.63 -10.66 13.40
CA THR A 46 5.22 -9.82 12.35
C THR A 46 4.47 -9.94 11.03
N ASN A 47 4.15 -11.16 10.60
CA ASN A 47 3.40 -11.43 9.36
C ASN A 47 1.98 -10.86 9.43
N LEU A 48 1.27 -11.06 10.53
CA LEU A 48 -0.06 -10.47 10.75
C LEU A 48 -0.02 -8.94 10.73
N THR A 49 1.01 -8.33 11.31
CA THR A 49 1.20 -6.88 11.27
C THR A 49 1.45 -6.36 9.84
N LEU A 50 2.19 -7.12 9.03
CA LEU A 50 2.40 -6.80 7.61
C LEU A 50 1.10 -6.93 6.81
N LEU A 51 0.33 -8.00 7.00
CA LEU A 51 -0.95 -8.22 6.34
C LEU A 51 -1.97 -7.13 6.73
N ALA A 52 -2.04 -6.75 8.01
CA ALA A 52 -2.90 -5.66 8.46
C ALA A 52 -2.51 -4.30 7.82
N SER A 53 -1.20 -4.03 7.73
CA SER A 53 -0.69 -2.81 7.07
C SER A 53 -1.04 -2.81 5.57
N PHE A 54 -0.84 -3.93 4.89
CA PHE A 54 -1.19 -4.11 3.49
C PHE A 54 -2.70 -3.94 3.26
N ALA A 55 -3.55 -4.59 4.07
CA ALA A 55 -5.01 -4.46 3.95
C ALA A 55 -5.50 -3.03 4.19
N ARG A 56 -4.86 -2.27 5.10
CA ARG A 56 -5.20 -0.86 5.36
C ARG A 56 -4.87 0.03 4.16
N GLN A 57 -3.74 -0.20 3.50
CA GLN A 57 -3.33 0.56 2.31
C GLN A 57 -4.07 0.11 1.04
N GLY A 58 -4.34 -1.19 0.94
CA GLY A 58 -4.91 -1.82 -0.24
C GLY A 58 -6.43 -1.88 -0.31
N ARG A 59 -7.13 -1.18 0.59
CA ARG A 59 -8.61 -1.22 0.65
C ARG A 59 -9.27 -0.95 -0.70
N MET A 60 -8.74 0.04 -1.44
CA MET A 60 -9.21 0.45 -2.77
C MET A 60 -9.30 -0.74 -3.74
N PHE A 61 -8.28 -1.61 -3.79
CA PHE A 61 -8.23 -2.74 -4.73
C PHE A 61 -8.69 -4.08 -4.13
N LEU A 62 -8.86 -4.18 -2.81
CA LEU A 62 -9.44 -5.36 -2.15
C LEU A 62 -10.97 -5.34 -2.11
N GLY A 63 -11.62 -4.30 -2.65
CA GLY A 63 -13.07 -4.13 -2.56
C GLY A 63 -13.58 -3.94 -1.13
N LEU A 64 -12.68 -3.62 -0.19
CA LEU A 64 -13.05 -3.35 1.19
C LEU A 64 -13.68 -1.95 1.26
N PRO A 65 -14.68 -1.73 2.13
CA PRO A 65 -15.18 -0.41 2.38
C PRO A 65 -14.00 0.49 2.74
N LEU A 66 -13.88 1.62 2.04
CA LEU A 66 -13.00 2.70 2.47
C LEU A 66 -13.52 3.08 3.86
N ALA A 67 -12.86 2.57 4.91
CA ALA A 67 -13.10 3.10 6.24
C ALA A 67 -12.84 4.59 6.12
N GLY A 68 -13.73 5.39 6.71
CA GLY A 68 -13.82 6.83 6.51
C GLY A 68 -12.53 7.62 6.82
N PRO A 69 -12.64 8.89 7.22
CA PRO A 69 -11.65 9.95 6.96
C PRO A 69 -10.15 9.64 7.20
N GLU A 70 -9.77 8.71 8.09
CA GLU A 70 -8.37 8.37 8.40
C GLU A 70 -7.52 7.80 7.25
N ILE A 71 -8.09 7.04 6.30
CA ILE A 71 -7.30 6.51 5.15
C ILE A 71 -7.26 7.53 4.01
N HIS A 72 -8.26 8.42 4.00
CA HIS A 72 -8.37 9.52 3.05
C HIS A 72 -7.38 10.64 3.38
N GLU A 73 -7.12 10.94 4.66
CA GLU A 73 -6.25 12.06 5.06
C GLU A 73 -4.79 11.93 4.59
N GLU A 74 -4.16 10.75 4.71
CA GLU A 74 -2.75 10.58 4.31
C GLU A 74 -2.59 10.61 2.78
N SER A 75 -3.54 10.00 2.05
CA SER A 75 -3.58 10.07 0.59
C SER A 75 -3.89 11.50 0.12
N VAL A 76 -4.93 12.15 0.66
CA VAL A 76 -5.30 13.53 0.28
C VAL A 76 -4.18 14.51 0.60
N SER A 77 -3.52 14.39 1.75
CA SER A 77 -2.37 15.23 2.10
C SER A 77 -1.22 15.07 1.11
N SER A 78 -0.95 13.83 0.68
CA SER A 78 0.12 13.54 -0.28
C SER A 78 -0.22 14.07 -1.68
N TYR A 79 -1.47 13.89 -2.13
CA TYR A 79 -1.97 14.44 -3.38
C TYR A 79 -1.95 15.98 -3.38
N GLU A 80 -2.37 16.64 -2.29
CA GLU A 80 -2.34 18.10 -2.17
C GLU A 80 -0.91 18.65 -2.20
N LYS A 81 0.06 17.98 -1.57
CA LYS A 81 1.47 18.37 -1.66
C LYS A 81 1.97 18.27 -3.09
N LEU A 82 1.66 17.18 -3.79
CA LEU A 82 2.05 16.97 -5.18
C LEU A 82 1.41 18.02 -6.10
N ARG A 83 0.10 18.29 -5.93
CA ARG A 83 -0.65 19.30 -6.69
C ARG A 83 -0.04 20.68 -6.52
N LYS A 84 0.27 21.10 -5.28
CA LYS A 84 0.92 22.39 -5.02
C LYS A 84 2.30 22.50 -5.65
N SER A 85 3.08 21.42 -5.62
CA SER A 85 4.39 21.39 -6.26
C SER A 85 4.30 21.48 -7.79
N TYR A 86 3.32 20.81 -8.40
CA TYR A 86 3.04 20.88 -9.83
C TYR A 86 2.62 22.30 -10.25
N GLU A 87 1.69 22.91 -9.52
CA GLU A 87 1.24 24.30 -9.78
C GLU A 87 2.39 25.30 -9.71
N HIS A 88 3.27 25.15 -8.73
CA HIS A 88 4.45 26.01 -8.59
C HIS A 88 5.40 25.87 -9.78
N LEU A 89 5.67 24.63 -10.22
CA LEU A 89 6.50 24.36 -11.38
C LEU A 89 5.86 24.94 -12.66
N TYR A 90 4.56 24.71 -12.85
CA TYR A 90 3.83 25.16 -14.03
C TYR A 90 3.86 26.68 -14.18
N ARG A 91 3.69 27.43 -13.08
CA ARG A 91 3.80 28.91 -13.08
C ARG A 91 5.20 29.40 -13.44
N ASN A 92 6.23 28.74 -12.94
CA ASN A 92 7.63 29.12 -13.20
C ASN A 92 8.06 28.82 -14.65
N VAL A 93 7.45 27.81 -15.28
CA VAL A 93 7.73 27.44 -16.68
C VAL A 93 6.87 28.24 -17.67
N SER A 94 5.69 28.68 -17.26
CA SER A 94 4.75 29.45 -18.11
C SER A 94 4.90 30.97 -18.03
N SER A 95 5.91 31.47 -17.29
CA SER A 95 6.28 32.90 -17.23
C SER A 95 7.51 33.17 -18.11
#